data_AF-A0A7C4SJD5-F1
#
_entry.id   AF-A0A7C4SJD5-F1
#
_cell.length_a   1.000
_cell.length_b   1.000
_cell.length_c   1.000
_cell.angle_alpha   90.00
_cell.angle_beta   90.00
_cell.angle_gamma   90.00
#
_symmetry.space_group_name_H-M   'P 1'
#
loop_
_entity.id
_entity.type
_entity.pdbx_description
1 polymer ?
#
loop_
_entity_poly.entity_id
_entity_poly.type
_entity_poly.pdbx_seq_one_letter_code
_entity_poly.pdbx_strand_id
1 'polypeptide(L)'
;MRFNLACMPEKRLSGKKVAVIGSGPAGLVAASYLGCSGAEVDIYDKLPEPGGLLLFAIPSSRIDVKKVRDGVKELKSYNINFVGHTKVVSSKKSVDEGDEFVRSEIGLDELVDRYHAVLISTGAWRSRSLGIRGEEYNNVFKALDILFRIKAYELGYLDRSSVPELSGKKVAVVGAGLSAVDAAMEALKLKASRVYMLYRRTIKEAPAGEKEIMRLISMGVLWVDLVIPTEIVGSGGFVKSVRLVKCKLGEPDESGRPRPIPIEGSDFELDVDVVINCIGEVPTPPVADGELGIRLGRDGRILVNELRETTRKGVYAAGDVVLGPSRIGLAIKDGLIAGRSIGNYLINI
;
A
#
# COMPACT_ATOMS: atom_id res chain seq x y z
N MET A 1 -8.06 13.53 10.31
CA MET A 1 -8.76 12.26 10.07
C MET A 1 -8.97 11.68 11.45
N ARG A 2 -10.21 11.38 11.82
CA ARG A 2 -10.50 10.81 13.14
C ARG A 2 -10.57 9.29 13.03
N PHE A 3 -9.96 8.59 13.97
CA PHE A 3 -9.95 7.13 14.01
C PHE A 3 -10.88 6.56 15.11
N ASN A 4 -11.36 7.41 16.02
CA ASN A 4 -12.27 7.10 17.13
C ASN A 4 -13.76 6.98 16.72
N LEU A 5 -14.03 6.48 15.51
CA LEU A 5 -15.35 6.55 14.86
C LEU A 5 -16.47 5.73 15.54
N ALA A 6 -16.14 4.83 16.48
CA ALA A 6 -17.11 3.94 17.13
C ALA A 6 -16.75 3.59 18.58
N CYS A 7 -16.08 4.51 19.29
CA CYS A 7 -15.68 4.33 20.68
C CYS A 7 -16.89 3.98 21.58
N MET A 8 -16.83 2.82 22.25
CA MET A 8 -17.76 2.40 23.29
C MET A 8 -17.04 2.45 24.64
N PRO A 9 -17.23 3.51 25.45
CA PRO A 9 -16.42 3.76 26.65
C PRO A 9 -16.73 2.84 27.84
N GLU A 10 -17.61 1.86 27.67
CA GLU A 10 -17.81 0.83 28.68
C GLU A 10 -16.56 -0.08 28.71
N LYS A 11 -15.84 -0.11 29.84
CA LYS A 11 -14.60 -0.87 30.06
C LYS A 11 -14.82 -2.40 30.13
N ARG A 12 -15.63 -2.94 29.21
CA ARG A 12 -15.99 -4.36 29.13
C ARG A 12 -14.79 -5.27 28.83
N LEU A 13 -13.69 -4.71 28.34
CA LEU A 13 -12.47 -5.44 27.98
C LEU A 13 -11.32 -5.25 28.97
N SER A 14 -11.58 -4.75 30.19
CA SER A 14 -10.55 -4.55 31.21
C SER A 14 -9.76 -5.84 31.48
N GLY A 15 -8.43 -5.76 31.47
CA GLY A 15 -7.52 -6.91 31.65
C GLY A 15 -7.29 -7.76 30.39
N LYS A 16 -7.94 -7.44 29.26
CA LYS A 16 -7.69 -8.10 27.97
C LYS A 16 -6.57 -7.36 27.22
N LYS A 17 -5.73 -8.12 26.54
CA LYS A 17 -4.57 -7.64 25.78
C LYS A 17 -4.68 -8.01 24.32
N VAL A 18 -4.48 -7.05 23.41
CA VAL A 18 -4.54 -7.25 21.96
C VAL A 18 -3.28 -6.71 21.28
N ALA A 19 -2.67 -7.51 20.41
CA ALA A 19 -1.64 -7.01 19.49
C ALA A 19 -2.27 -6.62 18.16
N VAL A 20 -1.92 -5.44 17.64
CA VAL A 20 -2.31 -4.98 16.30
C VAL A 20 -1.04 -4.81 15.47
N ILE A 21 -0.97 -5.49 14.34
CA ILE A 21 0.20 -5.50 13.46
C ILE A 21 -0.09 -4.61 12.27
N GLY A 22 0.65 -3.51 12.17
CA GLY A 22 0.43 -2.44 11.20
C GLY A 22 -0.47 -1.34 11.76
N SER A 23 -0.02 -0.11 11.60
CA SER A 23 -0.64 1.14 12.05
C SER A 23 -1.25 1.93 10.89
N GLY A 24 -1.66 1.24 9.83
CA GLY A 24 -2.47 1.83 8.77
C GLY A 24 -3.91 2.12 9.22
N PRO A 25 -4.77 2.60 8.32
CA PRO A 25 -6.16 2.96 8.66
C PRO A 25 -6.95 1.84 9.35
N ALA A 26 -6.80 0.59 8.88
CA ALA A 26 -7.51 -0.55 9.45
C ALA A 26 -7.07 -0.84 10.90
N GLY A 27 -5.76 -0.91 11.14
CA GLY A 27 -5.19 -1.15 12.46
C GLY A 27 -5.50 -0.04 13.45
N LEU A 28 -5.35 1.23 13.05
CA LEU A 28 -5.62 2.38 13.93
C LEU A 28 -7.08 2.44 14.39
N VAL A 29 -8.02 2.16 13.50
CA VAL A 29 -9.44 2.20 13.83
C VAL A 29 -9.85 1.01 14.71
N ALA A 30 -9.33 -0.19 14.42
CA ALA A 30 -9.54 -1.35 15.27
C ALA A 30 -8.95 -1.16 16.68
N ALA A 31 -7.72 -0.67 16.76
CA ALA A 31 -7.05 -0.34 18.02
C ALA A 31 -7.83 0.71 18.81
N SER A 32 -8.31 1.75 18.12
CA SER A 32 -9.16 2.78 18.76
C SER A 32 -10.43 2.20 19.36
N TYR A 33 -11.12 1.30 18.64
CA TYR A 33 -12.34 0.66 19.13
C TYR A 33 -12.04 -0.17 20.39
N LEU A 34 -11.04 -1.06 20.31
CA LEU A 34 -10.67 -1.99 21.38
C LEU A 34 -10.15 -1.26 22.63
N GLY A 35 -9.23 -0.30 22.45
CA GLY A 35 -8.66 0.49 23.53
C GLY A 35 -9.73 1.33 24.23
N CYS A 36 -10.66 1.92 23.47
CA CYS A 36 -11.78 2.65 24.07
C CYS A 36 -12.68 1.75 24.92
N SER A 37 -12.88 0.49 24.52
CA SER A 37 -13.63 -0.51 25.30
C SER A 37 -12.84 -1.12 26.47
N GLY A 38 -11.65 -0.61 26.77
CA GLY A 38 -10.87 -0.92 27.97
C GLY A 38 -9.77 -1.97 27.80
N ALA A 39 -9.55 -2.48 26.59
CA ALA A 39 -8.44 -3.40 26.33
C ALA A 39 -7.09 -2.66 26.36
N GLU A 40 -6.03 -3.36 26.75
CA GLU A 40 -4.65 -2.95 26.51
C GLU A 40 -4.28 -3.34 25.07
N VAL A 41 -3.88 -2.37 24.25
CA VAL A 41 -3.57 -2.58 22.84
C VAL A 41 -2.13 -2.17 22.55
N ASP A 42 -1.32 -3.10 22.04
CA ASP A 42 0.01 -2.80 21.52
C ASP A 42 -0.03 -2.82 19.99
N ILE A 43 0.31 -1.70 19.35
CA ILE A 43 0.42 -1.59 17.90
C ILE A 43 1.88 -1.73 17.49
N TYR A 44 2.21 -2.81 16.78
CA TYR A 44 3.53 -3.06 16.21
C TYR A 44 3.57 -2.56 14.77
N ASP A 45 4.53 -1.69 14.45
CA ASP A 45 4.73 -1.22 13.07
C ASP A 45 6.22 -1.10 12.73
N LYS A 46 6.55 -1.43 11.49
CA LYS A 46 7.91 -1.30 10.96
C LYS A 46 8.35 0.15 10.77
N LEU A 47 7.39 1.07 10.61
CA LEU A 47 7.63 2.49 10.38
C LEU A 47 7.90 3.24 11.70
N PRO A 48 8.57 4.40 11.63
CA PRO A 48 8.85 5.23 12.81
C PRO A 48 7.60 5.87 13.42
N GLU A 49 6.54 6.04 12.63
CA GLU A 49 5.35 6.79 13.03
C GLU A 49 4.07 6.12 12.50
N PRO A 50 2.98 6.13 13.29
CA PRO A 50 1.73 5.52 12.88
C PRO A 50 1.02 6.28 11.76
N GLY A 51 0.39 5.52 10.85
CA GLY A 51 -0.40 6.05 9.73
C GLY A 51 -0.24 5.25 8.44
N GLY A 52 0.77 4.39 8.35
CA GLY A 52 1.05 3.58 7.17
C GLY A 52 1.14 4.43 5.90
N LEU A 53 0.53 3.95 4.81
CA LEU A 53 0.53 4.63 3.51
C LEU A 53 -0.12 6.03 3.52
N LEU A 54 -0.95 6.37 4.53
CA LEU A 54 -1.50 7.73 4.66
C LEU A 54 -0.40 8.77 4.84
N LEU A 55 0.63 8.43 5.62
CA LEU A 55 1.76 9.33 5.86
C LEU A 55 2.90 9.08 4.89
N PHE A 56 3.17 7.80 4.62
CA PHE A 56 4.39 7.38 3.95
C PHE A 56 4.24 7.02 2.48
N ALA A 57 3.11 7.30 1.81
CA ALA A 57 3.02 7.09 0.36
C ALA A 57 2.08 8.06 -0.34
N ILE A 58 0.94 8.39 0.28
CA ILE A 58 -0.04 9.26 -0.37
C ILE A 58 0.45 10.72 -0.32
N PRO A 59 0.46 11.44 -1.46
CA PRO A 59 0.89 12.84 -1.52
C PRO A 59 0.17 13.77 -0.55
N SER A 60 0.90 14.78 -0.05
CA SER A 60 0.38 15.81 0.86
C SER A 60 -0.77 16.63 0.27
N SER A 61 -0.85 16.72 -1.07
CA SER A 61 -1.97 17.36 -1.76
C SER A 61 -3.29 16.58 -1.65
N ARG A 62 -3.23 15.30 -1.28
CA ARG A 62 -4.40 14.42 -1.10
C ARG A 62 -4.68 14.14 0.37
N ILE A 63 -3.63 14.01 1.19
CA ILE A 63 -3.75 13.71 2.62
C ILE A 63 -3.03 14.77 3.44
N ASP A 64 -3.78 15.39 4.33
CA ASP A 64 -3.26 16.31 5.33
C ASP A 64 -2.60 15.52 6.47
N VAL A 65 -1.27 15.52 6.48
CA VAL A 65 -0.41 14.86 7.47
C VAL A 65 -0.74 15.31 8.89
N LYS A 66 -1.00 16.61 9.11
CA LYS A 66 -1.32 17.14 10.44
C LYS A 66 -2.62 16.53 10.94
N LYS A 67 -3.64 16.45 10.08
CA LYS A 67 -4.92 15.83 10.43
C LYS A 67 -4.79 14.33 10.75
N VAL A 68 -3.86 13.60 10.13
CA VAL A 68 -3.61 12.19 10.48
C VAL A 68 -2.92 12.10 11.84
N ARG A 69 -1.86 12.89 12.07
CA ARG A 69 -1.14 12.97 13.34
C ARG A 69 -2.04 13.35 14.51
N ASP A 70 -2.91 14.34 14.32
CA ASP A 70 -3.85 14.77 15.36
C ASP A 70 -4.84 13.64 15.70
N GLY A 71 -5.32 12.91 14.70
CA GLY A 71 -6.17 11.73 14.91
C GLY A 71 -5.49 10.60 15.67
N VAL A 72 -4.20 10.34 15.39
CA VAL A 72 -3.40 9.37 16.16
C VAL A 72 -3.19 9.86 17.59
N LYS A 73 -2.89 11.15 17.81
CA LYS A 73 -2.68 11.70 19.16
C LYS A 73 -3.90 11.51 20.05
N GLU A 74 -5.11 11.62 19.50
CA GLU A 74 -6.35 11.32 20.24
C GLU A 74 -6.36 9.88 20.78
N LEU A 75 -5.71 8.94 20.10
CA LEU A 75 -5.66 7.53 20.52
C LEU A 75 -4.84 7.28 21.78
N LYS A 76 -3.90 8.18 22.13
CA LYS A 76 -3.10 8.08 23.36
C LYS A 76 -3.93 8.12 24.65
N SER A 77 -5.17 8.60 24.56
CA SER A 77 -6.10 8.65 25.69
C SER A 77 -6.77 7.30 25.99
N TYR A 78 -6.64 6.34 25.09
CA TYR A 78 -7.08 4.95 25.26
C TYR A 78 -5.82 4.11 25.46
N ASN A 79 -5.85 3.02 26.24
CA ASN A 79 -4.70 2.18 26.62
C ASN A 79 -4.00 1.52 25.41
N ILE A 80 -3.43 2.34 24.53
CA ILE A 80 -2.91 2.02 23.22
C ILE A 80 -1.45 2.48 23.24
N ASN A 81 -0.56 1.51 23.12
CA ASN A 81 0.86 1.73 23.03
C ASN A 81 1.33 1.48 21.58
N PHE A 82 2.26 2.30 21.12
CA PHE A 82 2.81 2.20 19.77
C PHE A 82 4.27 1.75 19.84
N VAL A 83 4.55 0.61 19.21
CA VAL A 83 5.87 -0.03 19.11
C VAL A 83 6.33 0.08 17.66
N GLY A 84 6.88 1.25 17.32
CA GLY A 84 7.43 1.54 15.99
C GLY A 84 8.78 0.85 15.74
N HIS A 85 9.32 1.00 14.52
CA HIS A 85 10.58 0.38 14.10
C HIS A 85 10.67 -1.15 14.31
N THR A 86 9.52 -1.81 14.40
CA THR A 86 9.41 -3.22 14.79
C THR A 86 8.63 -3.99 13.73
N LYS A 87 9.31 -4.84 12.97
CA LYS A 87 8.66 -5.68 11.97
C LYS A 87 8.23 -7.00 12.60
N VAL A 88 6.95 -7.34 12.47
CA VAL A 88 6.48 -8.67 12.83
C VAL A 88 6.80 -9.64 11.69
N VAL A 89 7.46 -10.74 12.03
CA VAL A 89 7.94 -11.76 11.09
C VAL A 89 7.55 -13.16 11.58
N SER A 90 7.75 -14.15 10.73
CA SER A 90 7.60 -15.57 11.04
C SER A 90 8.77 -16.34 10.42
N SER A 91 8.60 -17.62 10.08
CA SER A 91 9.67 -18.38 9.41
C SER A 91 10.09 -17.77 8.06
N LYS A 92 9.14 -17.13 7.35
CA LYS A 92 9.42 -16.46 6.08
C LYS A 92 9.71 -14.99 6.29
N LYS A 93 10.97 -14.59 6.07
CA LYS A 93 11.33 -13.17 5.96
C LYS A 93 11.06 -12.67 4.54
N SER A 94 10.31 -11.58 4.43
CA SER A 94 10.18 -10.81 3.20
C SER A 94 10.89 -9.47 3.34
N VAL A 95 11.38 -8.97 2.20
CA VAL A 95 11.78 -7.58 2.04
C VAL A 95 10.62 -6.85 1.37
N ASP A 96 10.15 -5.81 2.03
CA ASP A 96 9.01 -4.99 1.61
C ASP A 96 9.42 -3.51 1.65
N GLU A 97 8.81 -2.68 0.80
CA GLU A 97 9.08 -1.24 0.78
C GLU A 97 8.87 -0.62 2.17
N GLY A 98 9.82 0.20 2.63
CA GLY A 98 9.83 0.79 3.97
C GLY A 98 10.49 -0.04 5.07
N ASP A 99 11.04 -1.23 4.76
CA ASP A 99 11.83 -2.02 5.71
C ASP A 99 13.14 -1.34 6.14
N GLU A 100 13.58 -0.29 5.43
CA GLU A 100 14.75 0.53 5.81
C GLU A 100 14.61 1.23 7.17
N PHE A 101 13.39 1.32 7.71
CA PHE A 101 13.15 1.83 9.06
C PHE A 101 13.13 0.74 10.14
N VAL A 102 13.22 -0.54 9.80
CA VAL A 102 13.18 -1.63 10.78
C VAL A 102 14.45 -1.63 11.63
N ARG A 103 14.29 -1.63 12.95
CA ARG A 103 15.40 -1.75 13.92
C ARG A 103 15.30 -3.01 14.77
N SER A 104 14.12 -3.61 14.84
CA SER A 104 13.89 -4.86 15.57
C SER A 104 12.85 -5.71 14.87
N GLU A 105 12.89 -7.01 15.12
CA GLU A 105 11.93 -7.98 14.63
C GLU A 105 11.31 -8.72 15.82
N ILE A 106 10.04 -9.12 15.69
CA ILE A 106 9.35 -9.96 16.67
C ILE A 106 8.58 -11.07 15.96
N GLY A 107 8.55 -12.26 16.55
CA GLY A 107 7.84 -13.42 16.02
C GLY A 107 6.31 -13.26 16.12
N LEU A 108 5.60 -13.59 15.05
CA LEU A 108 4.14 -13.64 15.06
C LEU A 108 3.61 -14.69 16.06
N ASP A 109 4.31 -15.82 16.17
CA ASP A 109 4.07 -16.86 17.17
C ASP A 109 4.15 -16.31 18.59
N GLU A 110 5.19 -15.52 18.90
CA GLU A 110 5.35 -14.87 20.20
C GLU A 110 4.16 -13.95 20.53
N LEU A 111 3.70 -13.15 19.56
CA LEU A 111 2.54 -12.28 19.75
C LEU A 111 1.26 -13.09 19.96
N VAL A 112 1.10 -14.19 19.25
CA VAL A 112 -0.07 -15.06 19.39
C VAL A 112 -0.11 -15.73 20.78
N ASP A 113 1.04 -16.04 21.37
CA ASP A 113 1.11 -16.66 22.69
C ASP A 113 0.95 -15.62 23.84
N ARG A 114 1.40 -14.38 23.61
CA ARG A 114 1.39 -13.31 24.63
C ARG A 114 0.08 -12.52 24.75
N TYR A 115 -0.74 -12.52 23.70
CA TYR A 115 -1.93 -11.69 23.63
C TYR A 115 -3.20 -12.55 23.53
N HIS A 116 -4.32 -12.03 24.04
CA HIS A 116 -5.59 -12.73 24.00
C HIS A 116 -6.19 -12.76 22.58
N ALA A 117 -5.82 -11.78 21.74
CA ALA A 117 -6.13 -11.74 20.33
C ALA A 117 -5.03 -10.97 19.56
N VAL A 118 -4.88 -11.30 18.28
CA VAL A 118 -3.95 -10.60 17.36
C VAL A 118 -4.72 -10.14 16.12
N LEU A 119 -4.49 -8.90 15.69
CA LEU A 119 -5.00 -8.37 14.43
C LEU A 119 -3.85 -8.12 13.46
N ILE A 120 -3.89 -8.76 12.28
CA ILE A 120 -2.98 -8.52 11.18
C ILE A 120 -3.58 -7.48 10.23
N SER A 121 -2.97 -6.30 10.16
CA SER A 121 -3.38 -5.20 9.28
C SER A 121 -2.20 -4.60 8.52
N THR A 122 -1.27 -5.46 8.10
CA THR A 122 -0.01 -5.07 7.46
C THR A 122 -0.20 -4.39 6.11
N GLY A 123 -1.32 -4.60 5.42
CA GLY A 123 -1.62 -3.97 4.13
C GLY A 123 -0.88 -4.62 2.95
N ALA A 124 -0.62 -3.82 1.91
CA ALA A 124 0.05 -4.23 0.68
C ALA A 124 1.28 -3.35 0.44
N TRP A 125 2.44 -3.79 0.90
CA TRP A 125 3.70 -3.02 0.87
C TRP A 125 4.70 -3.49 -0.17
N ARG A 126 4.29 -4.29 -1.15
CA ARG A 126 5.21 -4.75 -2.21
C ARG A 126 4.72 -4.45 -3.60
N SER A 127 5.47 -3.68 -4.39
CA SER A 127 5.08 -3.39 -5.76
C SER A 127 5.32 -4.57 -6.70
N ARG A 128 4.40 -4.76 -7.65
CA ARG A 128 4.58 -5.72 -8.74
C ARG A 128 5.65 -5.24 -9.72
N SER A 129 6.28 -6.21 -10.38
CA SER A 129 7.20 -6.01 -11.52
C SER A 129 6.48 -6.34 -12.83
N LEU A 130 6.85 -5.67 -13.93
CA LEU A 130 6.25 -5.95 -15.25
C LEU A 130 6.70 -7.33 -15.76
N GLY A 131 7.86 -7.81 -15.31
CA GLY A 131 8.51 -9.03 -15.79
C GLY A 131 9.18 -8.84 -17.14
N ILE A 132 9.61 -7.62 -17.48
CA ILE A 132 10.26 -7.31 -18.76
C ILE A 132 11.75 -7.00 -18.58
N ARG A 133 12.53 -7.14 -19.66
CA ARG A 133 13.96 -6.80 -19.66
C ARG A 133 14.18 -5.30 -19.42
N GLY A 134 15.22 -4.96 -18.65
CA GLY A 134 15.62 -3.60 -18.34
C GLY A 134 14.93 -2.99 -17.12
N GLU A 135 14.09 -3.76 -16.40
CA GLU A 135 13.51 -3.34 -15.12
C GLU A 135 14.54 -3.14 -14.01
N GLU A 136 15.74 -3.68 -14.17
CA GLU A 136 16.86 -3.59 -13.23
C GLU A 136 17.68 -2.30 -13.35
N TYR A 137 17.38 -1.43 -14.33
CA TYR A 137 18.13 -0.18 -14.49
C TYR A 137 17.92 0.79 -13.31
N ASN A 138 18.95 1.57 -13.01
CA ASN A 138 19.04 2.41 -11.80
C ASN A 138 17.95 3.49 -11.69
N ASN A 139 17.39 3.88 -12.82
CA ASN A 139 16.35 4.90 -12.99
C ASN A 139 15.00 4.29 -13.41
N VAL A 140 14.79 3.00 -13.11
CA VAL A 140 13.48 2.35 -13.10
C VAL A 140 13.03 2.22 -11.65
N PHE A 141 11.90 2.83 -11.33
CA PHE A 141 11.36 2.86 -9.99
C PHE A 141 10.01 2.14 -9.93
N LYS A 142 9.69 1.64 -8.76
CA LYS A 142 8.35 1.16 -8.42
C LYS A 142 7.56 2.30 -7.78
N ALA A 143 6.25 2.36 -8.05
CA ALA A 143 5.41 3.45 -7.58
C ALA A 143 5.48 3.66 -6.07
N LEU A 144 5.33 2.58 -5.30
CA LEU A 144 5.35 2.66 -3.85
C LEU A 144 6.71 3.13 -3.34
N ASP A 145 7.81 2.61 -3.90
CA ASP A 145 9.17 2.99 -3.49
C ASP A 145 9.44 4.49 -3.69
N ILE A 146 9.16 5.03 -4.89
CA ILE A 146 9.42 6.46 -5.14
C ILE A 146 8.50 7.37 -4.32
N LEU A 147 7.20 7.04 -4.22
CA LEU A 147 6.25 7.80 -3.41
C LEU A 147 6.65 7.75 -1.94
N PHE A 148 7.10 6.60 -1.45
CA PHE A 148 7.59 6.41 -0.11
C PHE A 148 8.82 7.26 0.19
N ARG A 149 9.83 7.22 -0.68
CA ARG A 149 11.05 8.03 -0.53
C ARG A 149 10.74 9.52 -0.48
N ILE A 150 9.88 10.00 -1.37
CA ILE A 150 9.43 11.40 -1.39
C ILE A 150 8.74 11.76 -0.07
N LYS A 151 7.77 10.95 0.37
CA LYS A 151 7.03 11.19 1.60
C LYS A 151 7.89 11.13 2.84
N ALA A 152 8.77 10.14 2.94
CA ALA A 152 9.69 10.01 4.06
C ALA A 152 10.69 11.17 4.12
N TYR A 153 11.18 11.66 2.98
CA TYR A 153 11.97 12.90 2.90
C TYR A 153 11.16 14.13 3.36
N GLU A 154 9.94 14.33 2.86
CA GLU A 154 9.08 15.45 3.28
C GLU A 154 8.78 15.45 4.79
N LEU A 155 8.72 14.26 5.40
CA LEU A 155 8.49 14.09 6.83
C LEU A 155 9.77 14.21 7.67
N GLY A 156 10.95 14.29 7.04
CA GLY A 156 12.25 14.41 7.70
C GLY A 156 12.86 13.08 8.16
N TYR A 157 12.40 11.94 7.62
CA TYR A 157 12.92 10.61 7.95
C TYR A 157 13.99 10.13 6.97
N LEU A 158 14.09 10.71 5.78
CA LEU A 158 15.14 10.44 4.79
C LEU A 158 15.78 11.73 4.29
N ASP A 159 16.99 11.61 3.75
CA ASP A 159 17.70 12.70 3.11
C ASP A 159 17.24 12.91 1.66
N ARG A 160 17.52 14.10 1.10
CA ARG A 160 17.17 14.44 -0.29
C ARG A 160 17.80 13.49 -1.32
N SER A 161 18.95 12.88 -0.98
CA SER A 161 19.64 11.89 -1.81
C SER A 161 18.83 10.60 -2.02
N SER A 162 17.89 10.30 -1.12
CA SER A 162 16.97 9.16 -1.27
C SER A 162 15.87 9.42 -2.30
N VAL A 163 15.63 10.66 -2.70
CA VAL A 163 14.59 11.03 -3.67
C VAL A 163 15.20 11.10 -5.07
N PRO A 164 14.64 10.40 -6.08
CA PRO A 164 15.15 10.46 -7.45
C PRO A 164 15.18 11.87 -8.03
N GLU A 165 16.22 12.17 -8.82
CA GLU A 165 16.34 13.44 -9.52
C GLU A 165 15.55 13.41 -10.83
N LEU A 166 14.37 14.03 -10.83
CA LEU A 166 13.47 14.08 -11.99
C LEU A 166 13.52 15.42 -12.73
N SER A 167 14.23 16.42 -12.21
CA SER A 167 14.27 17.75 -12.83
C SER A 167 14.82 17.68 -14.25
N GLY A 168 14.06 18.21 -15.21
CA GLY A 168 14.41 18.20 -16.63
C GLY A 168 14.27 16.84 -17.33
N LYS A 169 13.92 15.76 -16.63
CA LYS A 169 13.81 14.40 -17.18
C LYS A 169 12.47 14.14 -17.86
N LYS A 170 12.48 13.29 -18.89
CA LYS A 170 11.28 12.68 -19.48
C LYS A 170 10.93 11.42 -18.69
N VAL A 171 9.76 11.39 -18.06
CA VAL A 171 9.35 10.29 -17.16
C VAL A 171 8.20 9.52 -17.81
N ALA A 172 8.32 8.19 -17.91
CA ALA A 172 7.23 7.29 -18.22
C ALA A 172 6.62 6.71 -16.94
N VAL A 173 5.33 6.93 -16.71
CA VAL A 173 4.55 6.32 -15.64
C VAL A 173 3.69 5.21 -16.25
N VAL A 174 3.94 3.95 -15.88
CA VAL A 174 3.24 2.79 -16.44
C VAL A 174 2.06 2.42 -15.54
N GLY A 175 0.84 2.72 -15.98
CA GLY A 175 -0.40 2.42 -15.26
C GLY A 175 -1.38 3.59 -15.22
N ALA A 176 -2.58 3.34 -14.68
CA ALA A 176 -3.66 4.33 -14.58
C ALA A 176 -4.46 4.24 -13.27
N GLY A 177 -3.87 3.64 -12.24
CA GLY A 177 -4.43 3.60 -10.89
C GLY A 177 -4.10 4.86 -10.08
N LEU A 178 -4.57 4.92 -8.84
CA LEU A 178 -4.30 6.06 -7.95
C LEU A 178 -2.79 6.25 -7.69
N SER A 179 -2.01 5.16 -7.54
CA SER A 179 -0.54 5.24 -7.43
C SER A 179 0.11 5.84 -8.68
N ALA A 180 -0.45 5.56 -9.88
CA ALA A 180 0.03 6.15 -11.13
C ALA A 180 -0.27 7.65 -11.20
N VAL A 181 -1.46 8.07 -10.73
CA VAL A 181 -1.81 9.47 -10.62
C VAL A 181 -0.87 10.20 -9.68
N ASP A 182 -0.64 9.64 -8.50
CA ASP A 182 0.24 10.23 -7.49
C ASP A 182 1.68 10.33 -7.99
N ALA A 183 2.21 9.28 -8.63
CA ALA A 183 3.54 9.29 -9.22
C ALA A 183 3.69 10.35 -10.33
N ALA A 184 2.68 10.50 -11.20
CA ALA A 184 2.68 11.52 -12.24
C ALA A 184 2.66 12.94 -11.65
N MET A 185 1.85 13.18 -10.61
CA MET A 185 1.81 14.47 -9.91
C MET A 185 3.14 14.82 -9.25
N GLU A 186 3.76 13.86 -8.55
CA GLU A 186 5.04 14.08 -7.91
C GLU A 186 6.16 14.28 -8.95
N ALA A 187 6.12 13.58 -10.09
CA ALA A 187 7.06 13.83 -11.20
C ALA A 187 6.96 15.27 -11.73
N LEU A 188 5.74 15.80 -11.90
CA LEU A 188 5.53 17.21 -12.29
C LEU A 188 6.07 18.17 -11.22
N LYS A 189 5.80 17.90 -9.93
CA LYS A 189 6.27 18.72 -8.81
C LYS A 189 7.80 18.72 -8.70
N LEU A 190 8.43 17.60 -9.00
CA LEU A 190 9.89 17.44 -9.09
C LEU A 190 10.47 17.96 -10.42
N LYS A 191 9.69 18.75 -11.19
CA LYS A 191 10.11 19.48 -12.39
C LYS A 191 10.57 18.59 -13.55
N ALA A 192 9.98 17.40 -13.69
CA ALA A 192 10.11 16.62 -14.92
C ALA A 192 9.74 17.48 -16.14
N SER A 193 10.56 17.40 -17.20
CA SER A 193 10.32 18.18 -18.42
C SER A 193 9.14 17.65 -19.22
N ARG A 194 8.89 16.34 -19.15
CA ARG A 194 7.71 15.65 -19.70
C ARG A 194 7.34 14.48 -18.84
N VAL A 195 6.04 14.27 -18.64
CA VAL A 195 5.49 13.09 -17.95
C VAL A 195 4.53 12.40 -18.89
N TYR A 196 4.81 11.14 -19.22
CA TYR A 196 3.96 10.27 -20.02
C TYR A 196 3.23 9.30 -19.09
N MET A 197 1.91 9.16 -19.25
CA MET A 197 1.16 8.05 -18.67
C MET A 197 0.89 7.00 -19.73
N LEU A 198 1.50 5.83 -19.56
CA LEU A 198 1.38 4.70 -20.48
C LEU A 198 0.34 3.74 -19.91
N TYR A 199 -0.75 3.51 -20.66
CA TYR A 199 -1.81 2.62 -20.21
C TYR A 199 -2.23 1.62 -21.29
N ARG A 200 -2.39 0.36 -20.88
CA ARG A 200 -2.81 -0.74 -21.77
C ARG A 200 -4.30 -0.76 -22.11
N ARG A 201 -5.08 0.19 -21.60
CA ARG A 201 -6.51 0.36 -21.93
C ARG A 201 -6.81 1.85 -22.15
N THR A 202 -8.07 2.23 -22.31
CA THR A 202 -8.44 3.63 -22.50
C THR A 202 -8.72 4.33 -21.17
N ILE A 203 -8.94 5.64 -21.22
CA ILE A 203 -9.34 6.45 -20.05
C ILE A 203 -10.58 5.88 -19.36
N LYS A 204 -11.54 5.31 -20.11
CA LYS A 204 -12.78 4.75 -19.56
C LYS A 204 -12.54 3.57 -18.62
N GLU A 205 -11.48 2.80 -18.86
CA GLU A 205 -11.10 1.66 -18.02
C GLU A 205 -10.05 2.01 -16.95
N ALA A 206 -9.68 3.29 -16.79
CA ALA A 206 -8.66 3.72 -15.83
C ALA A 206 -9.15 3.54 -14.38
N PRO A 207 -8.45 2.78 -13.52
CA PRO A 207 -8.89 2.56 -12.13
C PRO A 207 -8.94 3.83 -11.27
N ALA A 208 -8.14 4.84 -11.59
CA ALA A 208 -8.21 6.15 -10.93
C ALA A 208 -9.51 6.90 -11.24
N GLY A 209 -10.19 6.54 -12.33
CA GLY A 209 -11.37 7.22 -12.85
C GLY A 209 -11.02 8.33 -13.83
N GLU A 210 -11.89 8.51 -14.82
CA GLU A 210 -11.72 9.46 -15.93
C GLU A 210 -11.43 10.90 -15.46
N LYS A 211 -12.11 11.36 -14.41
CA LYS A 211 -11.92 12.72 -13.88
C LYS A 211 -10.48 12.99 -13.43
N GLU A 212 -9.83 12.04 -12.76
CA GLU A 212 -8.45 12.22 -12.33
C GLU A 212 -7.47 12.17 -13.49
N ILE A 213 -7.72 11.31 -14.49
CA ILE A 213 -6.87 11.26 -15.69
C ILE A 213 -6.99 12.56 -16.48
N MET A 214 -8.20 13.07 -16.69
CA MET A 214 -8.44 14.34 -17.37
C MET A 214 -7.80 15.52 -16.62
N ARG A 215 -7.79 15.48 -15.28
CA ARG A 215 -7.08 16.46 -14.45
C ARG A 215 -5.59 16.45 -14.74
N LEU A 216 -4.95 15.29 -14.80
CA LEU A 216 -3.52 15.18 -15.13
C LEU A 216 -3.20 15.68 -16.54
N ILE A 217 -4.04 15.33 -17.52
CA ILE A 217 -3.90 15.83 -18.89
C ILE A 217 -3.96 17.36 -18.91
N SER A 218 -4.89 17.97 -18.17
CA SER A 218 -4.99 19.43 -18.04
C SER A 218 -3.77 20.08 -17.37
N MET A 219 -3.01 19.31 -16.59
CA MET A 219 -1.76 19.73 -15.95
C MET A 219 -0.52 19.49 -16.85
N GLY A 220 -0.71 18.99 -18.08
CA GLY A 220 0.35 18.76 -19.05
C GLY A 220 0.91 17.33 -19.09
N VAL A 221 0.30 16.36 -18.39
CA VAL A 221 0.66 14.95 -18.53
C VAL A 221 0.23 14.44 -19.91
N LEU A 222 1.16 13.78 -20.61
CA LEU A 222 0.92 13.19 -21.91
C LEU A 222 0.33 11.79 -21.76
N TRP A 223 -0.95 11.64 -22.08
CA TRP A 223 -1.64 10.36 -22.03
C TRP A 223 -1.39 9.53 -23.29
N VAL A 224 -0.94 8.29 -23.11
CA VAL A 224 -0.73 7.31 -24.18
C VAL A 224 -1.47 6.03 -23.79
N ASP A 225 -2.66 5.86 -24.35
CA ASP A 225 -3.46 4.65 -24.15
C ASP A 225 -3.15 3.56 -25.17
N LEU A 226 -3.72 2.38 -24.90
CA LEU A 226 -3.64 1.21 -25.75
C LEU A 226 -2.19 0.81 -26.07
N VAL A 227 -1.30 0.93 -25.08
CA VAL A 227 0.11 0.54 -25.19
C VAL A 227 0.54 -0.37 -24.06
N ILE A 228 1.41 -1.33 -24.38
CA ILE A 228 2.00 -2.26 -23.42
C ILE A 228 3.52 -2.14 -23.52
N PRO A 229 4.23 -1.83 -22.42
CA PRO A 229 5.70 -1.93 -22.38
C PRO A 229 6.16 -3.36 -22.58
N THR A 230 7.07 -3.57 -23.53
CA THR A 230 7.66 -4.89 -23.84
C THR A 230 9.12 -4.98 -23.43
N GLU A 231 9.83 -3.85 -23.39
CA GLU A 231 11.23 -3.77 -22.98
C GLU A 231 11.56 -2.35 -22.51
N ILE A 232 12.35 -2.22 -21.44
CA ILE A 232 13.01 -0.97 -21.09
C ILE A 232 14.41 -1.00 -21.70
N VAL A 233 14.72 -0.04 -22.57
CA VAL A 233 15.98 0.02 -23.30
C VAL A 233 16.91 0.99 -22.59
N GLY A 234 18.17 0.58 -22.38
CA GLY A 234 19.13 1.38 -21.64
C GLY A 234 20.57 1.16 -22.08
N SER A 235 21.45 1.98 -21.51
CA SER A 235 22.89 1.98 -21.77
C SER A 235 23.61 2.33 -20.48
N GLY A 236 24.66 1.57 -20.14
CA GLY A 236 25.43 1.82 -18.90
C GLY A 236 24.62 1.67 -17.61
N GLY A 237 23.55 0.86 -17.63
CA GLY A 237 22.67 0.66 -16.47
C GLY A 237 21.57 1.71 -16.30
N PHE A 238 21.39 2.62 -17.27
CA PHE A 238 20.39 3.67 -17.23
C PHE A 238 19.45 3.63 -18.44
N VAL A 239 18.16 3.89 -18.19
CA VAL A 239 17.10 4.01 -19.20
C VAL A 239 17.44 5.10 -20.24
N LYS A 240 17.19 4.79 -21.51
CA LYS A 240 17.16 5.74 -22.63
C LYS A 240 15.78 5.84 -23.28
N SER A 241 15.01 4.76 -23.23
CA SER A 241 13.71 4.66 -23.86
C SER A 241 12.94 3.42 -23.37
N VAL A 242 11.66 3.35 -23.75
CA VAL A 242 10.81 2.17 -23.53
C VAL A 242 10.26 1.70 -24.87
N ARG A 243 10.41 0.41 -25.18
CA ARG A 243 9.74 -0.22 -26.31
C ARG A 243 8.32 -0.57 -25.91
N LEU A 244 7.38 -0.18 -26.76
CA LEU A 244 5.95 -0.31 -26.57
C LEU A 244 5.36 -1.04 -27.76
N VAL A 245 4.34 -1.85 -27.52
CA VAL A 245 3.47 -2.40 -28.56
C VAL A 245 2.07 -1.80 -28.40
N LYS A 246 1.40 -1.49 -29.51
CA LYS A 246 -0.01 -1.09 -29.44
C LYS A 246 -0.86 -2.31 -29.12
N CYS A 247 -2.00 -2.09 -28.48
CA CYS A 247 -2.97 -3.14 -28.20
C CYS A 247 -4.39 -2.70 -28.53
N LYS A 248 -5.30 -3.66 -28.68
CA LYS A 248 -6.75 -3.42 -28.75
C LYS A 248 -7.44 -4.03 -27.53
N LEU A 249 -8.63 -3.52 -27.21
CA LEU A 249 -9.46 -4.13 -26.17
C LEU A 249 -10.14 -5.39 -26.73
N GLY A 250 -10.02 -6.50 -26.01
CA GLY A 250 -10.78 -7.73 -26.23
C GLY A 250 -11.84 -7.94 -25.16
N GLU A 251 -12.25 -9.20 -24.99
CA GLU A 251 -13.23 -9.60 -23.98
C GLU A 251 -12.78 -9.26 -22.54
N PRO A 252 -13.74 -9.04 -21.62
CA PRO A 252 -13.44 -8.80 -20.21
C PRO A 252 -12.53 -9.88 -19.59
N ASP A 253 -11.58 -9.44 -18.76
CA ASP A 253 -10.75 -10.28 -17.90
C ASP A 253 -11.46 -10.62 -16.57
N GLU A 254 -10.78 -11.35 -15.68
CA GLU A 254 -11.30 -11.76 -14.37
C GLU A 254 -11.71 -10.57 -13.47
N SER A 255 -11.19 -9.37 -13.75
CA SER A 255 -11.61 -8.14 -13.05
C SER A 255 -12.82 -7.45 -13.68
N GLY A 256 -13.42 -8.07 -14.72
CA GLY A 256 -14.52 -7.52 -15.50
C GLY A 256 -14.10 -6.42 -16.49
N ARG A 257 -12.79 -6.16 -16.65
CA ARG A 257 -12.28 -5.11 -17.54
C ARG A 257 -11.78 -5.72 -18.85
N PRO A 258 -11.97 -5.08 -20.01
CA PRO A 258 -11.46 -5.59 -21.29
C PRO A 258 -9.98 -5.97 -21.23
N ARG A 259 -9.65 -7.17 -21.71
CA ARG A 259 -8.27 -7.65 -21.80
C ARG A 259 -7.53 -6.88 -22.90
N PRO A 260 -6.32 -6.38 -22.66
CA PRO A 260 -5.50 -5.82 -23.73
C PRO A 260 -4.90 -6.93 -24.60
N ILE A 261 -5.08 -6.84 -25.90
CA ILE A 261 -4.55 -7.78 -26.90
C ILE A 261 -3.51 -7.05 -27.76
N PRO A 262 -2.22 -7.42 -27.69
CA PRO A 262 -1.17 -6.81 -28.52
C PRO A 262 -1.51 -6.89 -30.02
N ILE A 263 -1.13 -5.86 -30.76
CA ILE A 263 -1.22 -5.80 -32.22
C ILE A 263 0.18 -6.08 -32.77
N GLU A 264 0.34 -7.19 -33.48
CA GLU A 264 1.62 -7.60 -34.05
C GLU A 264 2.17 -6.55 -35.04
N GLY A 265 3.48 -6.31 -35.02
CA GLY A 265 4.15 -5.34 -35.89
C GLY A 265 3.85 -3.87 -35.59
N SER A 266 3.21 -3.58 -34.45
CA SER A 266 2.89 -2.21 -34.01
C SER A 266 3.89 -1.62 -33.03
N ASP A 267 5.03 -2.29 -32.85
CA ASP A 267 6.09 -1.89 -31.93
C ASP A 267 6.68 -0.52 -32.29
N PHE A 268 6.92 0.28 -31.26
CA PHE A 268 7.59 1.56 -31.38
C PHE A 268 8.34 1.89 -30.10
N GLU A 269 9.22 2.88 -30.17
CA GLU A 269 10.07 3.28 -29.06
C GLU A 269 9.72 4.69 -28.59
N LEU A 270 9.68 4.89 -27.28
CA LEU A 270 9.41 6.17 -26.65
C LEU A 270 10.63 6.61 -25.83
N ASP A 271 11.26 7.70 -26.23
CA ASP A 271 12.40 8.29 -25.53
C ASP A 271 12.02 8.80 -24.14
N VAL A 272 12.60 8.20 -23.10
CA VAL A 272 12.40 8.58 -21.70
C VAL A 272 13.67 8.35 -20.89
N ASP A 273 13.88 9.17 -19.87
CA ASP A 273 15.02 9.07 -18.98
C ASP A 273 14.71 8.29 -17.70
N VAL A 274 13.43 8.10 -17.36
CA VAL A 274 13.00 7.46 -16.11
C VAL A 274 11.72 6.68 -16.37
N VAL A 275 11.59 5.49 -15.76
CA VAL A 275 10.35 4.71 -15.77
C VAL A 275 9.86 4.52 -14.34
N ILE A 276 8.57 4.74 -14.11
CA ILE A 276 7.91 4.47 -12.84
C ILE A 276 6.81 3.43 -13.08
N ASN A 277 6.99 2.24 -12.54
CA ASN A 277 6.06 1.13 -12.69
C ASN A 277 4.94 1.21 -11.63
N CYS A 278 3.70 1.45 -12.08
CA CYS A 278 2.51 1.65 -11.27
C CYS A 278 1.42 0.60 -11.58
N ILE A 279 1.83 -0.67 -11.65
CA ILE A 279 0.97 -1.80 -12.01
C ILE A 279 0.35 -2.54 -10.82
N GLY A 280 0.37 -1.90 -9.66
CA GLY A 280 -0.26 -2.37 -8.43
C GLY A 280 0.68 -3.08 -7.47
N GLU A 281 0.18 -3.25 -6.26
CA GLU A 281 0.88 -3.77 -5.11
C GLU A 281 0.35 -5.15 -4.71
N VAL A 282 1.09 -5.83 -3.85
CA VAL A 282 0.78 -7.18 -3.35
C VAL A 282 0.65 -7.11 -1.82
N PRO A 283 -0.38 -7.76 -1.24
CA PRO A 283 -0.48 -7.98 0.19
C PRO A 283 0.81 -8.52 0.81
N THR A 284 1.15 -8.04 2.01
CA THR A 284 2.37 -8.44 2.74
C THR A 284 1.99 -9.06 4.09
N PRO A 285 1.41 -10.27 4.11
CA PRO A 285 1.15 -10.98 5.36
C PRO A 285 2.48 -11.31 6.06
N PRO A 286 2.56 -11.22 7.40
CA PRO A 286 3.77 -11.55 8.15
C PRO A 286 4.00 -13.07 8.31
N VAL A 287 3.33 -13.89 7.51
CA VAL A 287 3.23 -15.35 7.65
C VAL A 287 3.13 -16.04 6.29
N ALA A 288 3.64 -17.26 6.16
CA ALA A 288 3.46 -18.10 4.97
C ALA A 288 2.08 -18.82 4.97
N ASP A 289 1.64 -19.34 3.80
CA ASP A 289 0.39 -20.12 3.73
C ASP A 289 0.49 -21.39 4.60
N GLY A 290 -0.49 -21.56 5.50
CA GLY A 290 -0.60 -22.70 6.42
C GLY A 290 0.24 -22.56 7.69
N GLU A 291 1.19 -21.63 7.73
CA GLU A 291 2.01 -21.39 8.90
C GLU A 291 1.17 -20.82 10.05
N LEU A 292 1.42 -21.30 11.27
CA LEU A 292 0.60 -21.04 12.45
C LEU A 292 -0.90 -21.36 12.25
N GLY A 293 -1.27 -22.14 11.24
CA GLY A 293 -2.68 -22.41 10.93
C GLY A 293 -3.40 -21.23 10.26
N ILE A 294 -2.67 -20.25 9.71
CA ILE A 294 -3.20 -19.11 8.96
C ILE A 294 -3.11 -19.41 7.46
N ARG A 295 -4.24 -19.43 6.75
CA ARG A 295 -4.30 -19.70 5.31
C ARG A 295 -4.28 -18.42 4.49
N LEU A 296 -3.57 -18.47 3.36
CA LEU A 296 -3.52 -17.41 2.35
C LEU A 296 -4.21 -17.87 1.06
N GLY A 297 -4.78 -16.90 0.33
CA GLY A 297 -5.25 -17.10 -1.03
C GLY A 297 -4.09 -17.20 -2.03
N ARG A 298 -4.40 -17.65 -3.25
CA ARG A 298 -3.41 -17.72 -4.35
C ARG A 298 -2.80 -16.36 -4.72
N ASP A 299 -3.50 -15.29 -4.41
CA ASP A 299 -3.08 -13.91 -4.64
C ASP A 299 -2.31 -13.30 -3.45
N GLY A 300 -2.03 -14.10 -2.41
CA GLY A 300 -1.26 -13.71 -1.23
C GLY A 300 -2.07 -13.02 -0.13
N ARG A 301 -3.39 -12.85 -0.30
CA ARG A 301 -4.27 -12.27 0.72
C ARG A 301 -4.50 -13.24 1.87
N ILE A 302 -4.67 -12.74 3.10
CA ILE A 302 -5.08 -13.58 4.23
C ILE A 302 -6.56 -13.96 4.06
N LEU A 303 -6.86 -15.25 4.15
CA LEU A 303 -8.23 -15.73 4.12
C LEU A 303 -8.90 -15.48 5.47
N VAL A 304 -10.07 -14.84 5.43
CA VAL A 304 -10.87 -14.54 6.62
C VAL A 304 -12.35 -14.79 6.38
N ASN A 305 -13.10 -15.01 7.46
CA ASN A 305 -14.56 -15.02 7.43
C ASN A 305 -15.16 -13.60 7.41
N GLU A 306 -16.49 -13.49 7.44
CA GLU A 306 -17.21 -12.21 7.46
C GLU A 306 -16.88 -11.34 8.69
N LEU A 307 -16.48 -11.98 9.79
CA LEU A 307 -16.09 -11.35 11.04
C LEU A 307 -14.59 -11.00 11.09
N ARG A 308 -13.85 -11.21 9.99
CA ARG A 308 -12.41 -10.96 9.86
C ARG A 308 -11.53 -11.88 10.68
N GLU A 309 -12.08 -12.99 11.19
CA GLU A 309 -11.28 -14.05 11.81
C GLU A 309 -10.57 -14.84 10.73
N THR A 310 -9.28 -15.11 10.93
CA THR A 310 -8.49 -15.98 10.05
C THR A 310 -8.84 -17.46 10.30
N THR A 311 -8.16 -18.37 9.61
CA THR A 311 -8.27 -19.80 9.91
C THR A 311 -7.66 -20.21 11.26
N ARG A 312 -6.89 -19.32 11.92
CA ARG A 312 -6.42 -19.52 13.29
C ARG A 312 -7.31 -18.74 14.27
N LYS A 313 -7.94 -19.47 15.20
CA LYS A 313 -8.77 -18.88 16.26
C LYS A 313 -8.00 -17.83 17.05
N GLY A 314 -8.65 -16.71 17.36
CA GLY A 314 -8.05 -15.58 18.09
C GLY A 314 -7.10 -14.71 17.25
N VAL A 315 -6.87 -15.06 15.98
CA VAL A 315 -6.13 -14.22 15.03
C VAL A 315 -7.07 -13.72 13.95
N TYR A 316 -7.04 -12.41 13.74
CA TYR A 316 -7.88 -11.68 12.82
C TYR A 316 -7.01 -10.99 11.77
N ALA A 317 -7.59 -10.63 10.62
CA ALA A 317 -6.90 -9.80 9.63
C ALA A 317 -7.85 -8.80 8.97
N ALA A 318 -7.36 -7.60 8.67
CA ALA A 318 -8.17 -6.53 8.09
C ALA A 318 -7.38 -5.56 7.21
N GLY A 319 -8.11 -4.88 6.33
CA GLY A 319 -7.55 -3.90 5.39
C GLY A 319 -6.92 -4.56 4.17
N ASP A 320 -5.95 -3.89 3.55
CA ASP A 320 -5.43 -4.29 2.23
C ASP A 320 -4.70 -5.65 2.23
N VAL A 321 -4.33 -6.18 3.40
CA VAL A 321 -3.80 -7.57 3.51
C VAL A 321 -4.88 -8.63 3.24
N VAL A 322 -6.15 -8.27 3.38
CA VAL A 322 -7.34 -9.09 3.11
C VAL A 322 -8.02 -8.65 1.81
N LEU A 323 -8.16 -7.35 1.58
CA LEU A 323 -8.92 -6.79 0.47
C LEU A 323 -8.09 -6.70 -0.83
N GLY A 324 -6.76 -6.78 -0.73
CA GLY A 324 -5.83 -6.24 -1.72
C GLY A 324 -5.79 -4.71 -1.68
N PRO A 325 -4.93 -4.07 -2.50
CA PRO A 325 -4.83 -2.61 -2.58
C PRO A 325 -6.21 -1.97 -2.80
N SER A 326 -6.65 -1.14 -1.86
CA SER A 326 -8.03 -0.64 -1.83
C SER A 326 -8.11 0.87 -1.52
N ARG A 327 -9.33 1.37 -1.27
CA ARG A 327 -9.56 2.76 -0.87
C ARG A 327 -9.54 2.89 0.64
N ILE A 328 -9.05 4.03 1.16
CA ILE A 328 -8.95 4.31 2.61
C ILE A 328 -10.26 4.00 3.36
N GLY A 329 -11.40 4.41 2.81
CA GLY A 329 -12.71 4.16 3.44
C GLY A 329 -13.06 2.68 3.58
N LEU A 330 -12.63 1.83 2.64
CA LEU A 330 -12.82 0.38 2.73
C LEU A 330 -11.94 -0.20 3.84
N ALA A 331 -10.66 0.18 3.91
CA ALA A 331 -9.75 -0.25 4.98
C ALA A 331 -10.25 0.16 6.37
N ILE A 332 -10.80 1.38 6.52
CA ILE A 332 -11.41 1.84 7.78
C ILE A 332 -12.62 0.98 8.16
N LYS A 333 -13.53 0.73 7.20
CA LYS A 333 -14.71 -0.12 7.43
C LYS A 333 -14.27 -1.53 7.86
N ASP A 334 -13.25 -2.07 7.19
CA ASP A 334 -12.73 -3.40 7.46
C ASP A 334 -12.12 -3.52 8.86
N GLY A 335 -11.33 -2.52 9.26
CA GLY A 335 -10.77 -2.41 10.60
C GLY A 335 -11.85 -2.30 11.69
N LEU A 336 -12.94 -1.56 11.44
CA LEU A 336 -14.08 -1.50 12.38
C LEU A 336 -14.76 -2.85 12.57
N ILE A 337 -14.93 -3.62 11.50
CA ILE A 337 -15.51 -4.97 11.57
C ILE A 337 -14.62 -5.87 12.44
N ALA A 338 -13.31 -5.87 12.17
CA ALA A 338 -12.35 -6.65 12.94
C ALA A 338 -12.28 -6.24 14.42
N GLY A 339 -12.21 -4.93 14.70
CA GLY A 339 -12.20 -4.42 16.08
C GLY A 339 -13.44 -4.84 16.88
N ARG A 340 -14.63 -4.76 16.27
CA ARG A 340 -15.88 -5.24 16.88
C ARG A 340 -15.89 -6.75 17.11
N SER A 341 -15.42 -7.52 16.13
CA SER A 341 -15.36 -8.97 16.26
C SER A 341 -14.40 -9.41 17.37
N ILE A 342 -13.21 -8.82 17.42
CA ILE A 342 -12.24 -9.06 18.51
C ILE A 342 -12.86 -8.68 19.85
N GLY A 343 -13.51 -7.53 19.95
CA GLY A 343 -14.18 -7.11 21.20
C GLY A 343 -15.21 -8.15 21.67
N ASN A 344 -16.06 -8.63 20.76
CA ASN A 344 -17.04 -9.68 21.08
C ASN A 344 -16.38 -11.00 21.45
N TYR A 345 -15.31 -11.40 20.77
CA TYR A 345 -14.55 -12.62 21.11
C TYR A 345 -13.98 -12.54 22.53
N LEU A 346 -13.36 -11.41 22.88
CA LEU A 346 -12.71 -11.20 24.18
C LEU A 346 -13.69 -11.15 25.35
N ILE A 347 -14.94 -10.73 25.14
CA ILE A 347 -16.00 -10.76 26.16
C ILE A 347 -16.36 -12.20 26.55
N ASN A 348 -16.22 -13.15 25.62
CA ASN A 348 -16.70 -14.52 25.76
C ASN A 348 -15.61 -15.52 26.21
N ILE A 349 -14.40 -15.06 26.54
CA ILE A 349 -13.27 -15.92 26.96
C ILE A 349 -12.70 -15.53 28.32
#